data_AF-A0A0F9T5P1-F1
#
_entry.id   AF-A0A0F9T5P1-F1
#
_cell.length_a   1.000
_cell.length_b   1.000
_cell.length_c   1.000
_cell.angle_alpha   90.00
_cell.angle_beta   90.00
_cell.angle_gamma   90.00
#
_symmetry.space_group_name_H-M   'P 1'
#
loop_
_entity.id
_entity.type
_entity.pdbx_description
1 polymer ?
#
loop_
_entity_poly.entity_id
_entity_poly.type
_entity_poly.pdbx_seq_one_letter_code
_entity_poly.pdbx_strand_id
1 'polypeptide(L)'
;MDLVDKGVVPRKWLILKPPQNIPKNLVHHWIRGYFDGDGCISSSTKKNGYEAYSASLASAKNFCFSVKQIIKKELSINPNLYTRKVNKITTELSFGGNRQVYKFMEWLYKDATIYIQRKYDKFIELKQSFK
;
A
#
# COMPACT_ATOMS: atom_id res chain seq x y z
N MET A 1 -27.70 -10.57 11.78
CA MET A 1 -27.03 -9.89 12.91
C MET A 1 -26.03 -8.93 12.29
N ASP A 2 -26.37 -7.65 12.29
CA ASP A 2 -25.74 -6.63 11.44
C ASP A 2 -24.55 -5.99 12.17
N LEU A 3 -23.44 -5.75 11.46
CA LEU A 3 -22.20 -5.19 12.02
C LEU A 3 -22.37 -3.75 12.51
N VAL A 4 -23.47 -3.11 12.12
CA VAL A 4 -23.86 -1.75 12.51
C VAL A 4 -24.09 -1.62 14.02
N ASP A 5 -24.64 -2.64 14.68
CA ASP A 5 -24.97 -2.60 16.12
C ASP A 5 -23.74 -2.65 17.03
N LYS A 6 -22.54 -2.91 16.49
CA LYS A 6 -21.26 -2.89 17.21
C LYS A 6 -20.51 -1.56 17.08
N GLY A 7 -21.20 -0.47 16.68
CA GLY A 7 -20.59 0.86 16.52
C GLY A 7 -19.79 1.02 15.22
N VAL A 8 -19.96 0.12 14.26
CA VAL A 8 -19.36 0.24 12.92
C VAL A 8 -20.28 1.11 12.07
N VAL A 9 -19.99 2.40 12.03
CA VAL A 9 -20.72 3.37 11.21
C VAL A 9 -20.52 3.03 9.71
N PRO A 10 -21.59 2.79 8.93
CA PRO A 10 -21.48 2.66 7.48
C PRO A 10 -20.95 3.98 6.90
N ARG A 11 -19.90 3.93 6.05
CA ARG A 11 -19.16 5.08 5.44
C ARG A 11 -17.92 5.61 6.18
N LYS A 12 -17.28 4.83 7.08
CA LYS A 12 -15.94 5.20 7.63
C LYS A 12 -14.86 5.46 6.55
N TRP A 13 -15.10 5.01 5.31
CA TRP A 13 -14.16 4.93 4.19
C TRP A 13 -14.17 6.21 3.33
N LEU A 14 -15.24 7.03 3.40
CA LEU A 14 -15.37 8.24 2.58
C LEU A 14 -14.57 9.44 3.15
N ILE A 15 -14.14 9.37 4.41
CA ILE A 15 -13.47 10.46 5.16
C ILE A 15 -12.07 10.03 5.62
N LEU A 16 -11.42 9.13 4.89
CA LEU A 16 -10.08 8.71 5.22
C LEU A 16 -9.08 9.70 4.59
N LYS A 17 -9.04 10.90 5.17
CA LYS A 17 -7.90 11.80 5.00
C LYS A 17 -6.78 11.28 5.92
N PRO A 18 -5.50 11.36 5.53
CA PRO A 18 -4.43 11.17 6.48
C PRO A 18 -4.69 12.07 7.70
N PRO A 19 -4.55 11.58 8.95
CA PRO A 19 -4.77 12.41 10.13
C PRO A 19 -3.94 13.68 9.99
N GLN A 20 -4.58 14.83 10.20
CA GLN A 20 -3.98 16.14 9.91
C GLN A 20 -2.67 16.37 10.70
N ASN A 21 -2.48 15.63 11.80
CA ASN A 21 -1.38 15.81 12.74
C ASN A 21 -0.49 14.57 12.88
N ILE A 22 -0.38 13.67 11.88
CA ILE A 22 0.66 12.63 11.97
C ILE A 22 2.04 13.29 11.82
N PRO A 23 2.95 13.12 12.80
CA PRO A 23 4.35 13.49 12.65
C PRO A 23 4.95 12.89 11.38
N LYS A 24 5.76 13.63 10.62
CA LYS A 24 6.29 13.16 9.32
C LYS A 24 6.98 11.79 9.42
N ASN A 25 7.66 11.53 10.53
CA ASN A 25 8.34 10.27 10.84
C ASN A 25 7.40 9.10 11.21
N LEU A 26 6.08 9.29 11.29
CA LEU A 26 5.11 8.23 11.55
C LEU A 26 4.19 7.97 10.35
N VAL A 27 4.30 8.76 9.28
CA VAL A 27 3.46 8.63 8.08
C VAL A 27 3.65 7.27 7.42
N HIS A 28 4.89 6.75 7.36
CA HIS A 28 5.16 5.43 6.79
C HIS A 28 4.52 4.31 7.61
N HIS A 29 4.52 4.41 8.95
CA HIS A 29 3.84 3.44 9.82
C HIS A 29 2.32 3.46 9.63
N TRP A 30 1.72 4.64 9.43
CA TRP A 30 0.29 4.76 9.14
C TRP A 30 -0.06 4.11 7.78
N ILE A 31 0.71 4.40 6.72
CA ILE A 31 0.51 3.74 5.42
C ILE A 31 0.74 2.24 5.54
N ARG A 32 1.74 1.80 6.31
CA ARG A 32 1.99 0.37 6.55
C ARG A 32 0.79 -0.30 7.20
N GLY A 33 0.14 0.33 8.18
CA GLY A 33 -1.07 -0.23 8.80
C GLY A 33 -2.20 -0.48 7.77
N TYR A 34 -2.43 0.48 6.87
CA TYR A 34 -3.37 0.29 5.76
C TYR A 34 -2.88 -0.74 4.75
N PHE A 35 -1.60 -0.71 4.42
CA PHE A 35 -1.00 -1.64 3.46
C PHE A 35 -1.06 -3.06 4.00
N ASP A 36 -0.85 -3.29 5.28
CA ASP A 36 -0.95 -4.61 5.91
C ASP A 36 -2.40 -5.11 5.91
N GLY A 37 -3.41 -4.24 6.07
CA GLY A 37 -4.82 -4.59 5.88
C GLY A 37 -5.19 -4.87 4.40
N ASP A 38 -5.13 -3.84 3.56
CA ASP A 38 -5.74 -3.80 2.21
C ASP A 38 -4.72 -3.70 1.07
N GLY A 39 -3.43 -3.71 1.39
CA GLY A 39 -2.35 -3.71 0.42
C GLY A 39 -1.98 -5.11 -0.08
N CYS A 40 -1.23 -5.14 -1.18
CA CYS A 40 -0.70 -6.35 -1.77
C CYS A 40 0.72 -6.12 -2.28
N ILE A 41 1.58 -7.11 -2.06
CA ILE A 41 2.86 -7.29 -2.76
C ILE A 41 2.77 -8.62 -3.50
N SER A 42 3.03 -8.58 -4.79
CA SER A 42 3.05 -9.75 -5.66
C SER A 42 4.28 -9.76 -6.55
N SER A 43 4.62 -10.96 -7.02
CA SER A 43 5.70 -11.22 -7.96
C SER A 43 5.16 -12.08 -9.09
N SER A 44 5.83 -12.01 -10.24
CA SER A 44 5.57 -12.87 -11.39
C SER A 44 6.89 -13.20 -12.05
N THR A 45 7.17 -14.49 -12.21
CA THR A 45 8.32 -14.98 -12.98
C THR A 45 8.13 -14.61 -14.44
N LYS A 46 9.08 -13.87 -14.99
CA LYS A 46 9.14 -13.57 -16.43
C LYS A 46 9.74 -14.75 -17.18
N LYS A 47 9.56 -14.78 -18.50
CA LYS A 47 10.07 -15.87 -19.37
C LYS A 47 11.58 -16.10 -19.25
N ASN A 48 12.34 -15.08 -18.90
CA ASN A 48 13.79 -15.13 -18.68
C ASN A 48 14.18 -15.53 -17.24
N GLY A 49 13.24 -16.03 -16.42
CA GLY A 49 13.48 -16.39 -15.02
C GLY A 49 13.53 -15.20 -14.06
N TYR A 50 13.43 -13.96 -14.54
CA TYR A 50 13.46 -12.78 -13.68
C TYR A 50 12.13 -12.61 -12.92
N GLU A 51 12.20 -12.46 -11.61
CA GLU A 51 11.03 -12.14 -10.79
C GLU A 51 10.67 -10.65 -10.88
N ALA A 52 9.50 -10.33 -11.40
CA ALA A 52 8.99 -8.96 -11.48
C ALA A 52 7.95 -8.69 -10.40
N TYR A 53 8.27 -7.75 -9.51
CA TYR A 53 7.43 -7.40 -8.38
C TYR A 53 6.53 -6.20 -8.66
N SER A 54 5.36 -6.20 -8.04
CA SER A 54 4.44 -5.08 -7.97
C SER A 54 3.83 -4.92 -6.58
N ALA A 55 3.39 -3.70 -6.30
CA ALA A 55 2.67 -3.35 -5.08
C ALA A 55 1.35 -2.67 -5.46
N SER A 56 0.30 -2.97 -4.69
CA SER A 56 -1.00 -2.32 -4.82
C SER A 56 -1.68 -2.07 -3.47
N LEU A 57 -2.64 -1.16 -3.47
CA LEU A 57 -3.46 -0.77 -2.32
C LEU A 57 -4.84 -0.37 -2.82
N ALA A 58 -5.89 -1.05 -2.35
CA ALA A 58 -7.26 -0.74 -2.74
C ALA A 58 -7.98 0.04 -1.64
N SER A 59 -8.65 1.14 -1.99
CA SER A 59 -9.45 1.93 -1.04
C SER A 59 -10.38 2.89 -1.79
N ALA A 60 -10.93 3.89 -1.09
CA ALA A 60 -11.66 5.00 -1.70
C ALA A 60 -10.72 5.87 -2.54
N LYS A 61 -11.25 6.43 -3.64
CA LYS A 61 -10.51 7.28 -4.59
C LYS A 61 -9.66 8.37 -3.94
N ASN A 62 -10.25 9.13 -3.01
CA ASN A 62 -9.57 10.25 -2.34
C ASN A 62 -8.42 9.78 -1.44
N PHE A 63 -8.57 8.63 -0.79
CA PHE A 63 -7.52 8.03 0.02
C PHE A 63 -6.36 7.58 -0.87
N CYS A 64 -6.64 6.80 -1.92
CA CYS A 64 -5.62 6.35 -2.86
C CYS A 64 -4.89 7.53 -3.51
N PHE A 65 -5.60 8.61 -3.85
CA PHE A 65 -4.97 9.83 -4.35
C PHE A 65 -4.05 10.48 -3.31
N SER A 66 -4.48 10.57 -2.05
CA SER A 66 -3.66 11.14 -0.96
C SER A 66 -2.39 10.32 -0.74
N VAL A 67 -2.51 8.99 -0.68
CA VAL A 67 -1.38 8.07 -0.55
C VAL A 67 -0.43 8.19 -1.75
N LYS A 68 -0.97 8.31 -2.98
CA LYS A 68 -0.16 8.58 -4.18
C LYS A 68 0.71 9.83 -4.02
N GLN A 69 0.14 10.94 -3.52
CA GLN A 69 0.90 12.18 -3.34
C GLN A 69 2.01 12.02 -2.31
N ILE A 70 1.74 11.31 -1.20
CA ILE A 70 2.76 11.03 -0.17
C ILE A 70 3.88 10.18 -0.77
N ILE A 71 3.56 9.06 -1.44
CA ILE A 71 4.54 8.19 -2.09
C ILE A 71 5.38 8.95 -3.11
N LYS A 72 4.76 9.81 -3.93
CA LYS A 72 5.46 10.63 -4.91
C LYS A 72 6.42 11.60 -4.26
N LYS A 73 6.02 12.24 -3.17
CA LYS A 73 6.83 13.21 -2.44
C LYS A 73 8.01 12.55 -1.70
N GLU A 74 7.75 11.47 -0.99
CA GLU A 74 8.74 10.84 -0.10
C GLU A 74 9.72 9.92 -0.87
N LEU A 75 9.27 9.31 -1.97
CA LEU A 75 10.02 8.24 -2.65
C LEU A 75 10.27 8.50 -4.14
N SER A 76 9.74 9.58 -4.71
CA SER A 76 9.80 9.87 -6.15
C SER A 76 9.22 8.75 -7.03
N ILE A 77 8.27 7.98 -6.49
CA ILE A 77 7.53 6.93 -7.20
C ILE A 77 6.20 7.52 -7.66
N ASN A 78 5.74 7.21 -8.87
CA ASN A 78 4.45 7.69 -9.38
C ASN A 78 3.47 6.53 -9.60
N PRO A 79 2.72 6.10 -8.56
CA PRO A 79 1.72 5.06 -8.69
C PRO A 79 0.61 5.39 -9.69
N ASN A 80 0.10 4.37 -10.37
CA ASN A 80 -1.11 4.47 -11.17
C ASN A 80 -2.35 4.39 -10.27
N LEU A 81 -3.44 5.02 -10.71
CA LEU A 81 -4.75 4.92 -10.06
C LEU A 81 -5.72 4.27 -11.04
N TYR A 82 -6.32 3.17 -10.64
CA TYR A 82 -7.33 2.45 -11.41
C TYR A 82 -8.63 2.39 -10.63
N THR A 83 -9.69 3.00 -11.16
CA THR A 83 -11.03 2.91 -10.52
C THR A 83 -11.80 1.76 -11.14
N ARG A 84 -12.28 0.83 -10.31
CA ARG A 84 -13.04 -0.32 -10.79
C ARG A 84 -14.35 0.15 -11.42
N LYS A 85 -14.59 -0.25 -12.68
CA LYS A 85 -15.80 0.14 -13.43
C LYS A 85 -17.10 -0.33 -12.77
N VAL A 86 -17.05 -1.49 -12.09
CA VAL A 86 -18.22 -2.19 -11.55
C VAL A 86 -18.89 -1.45 -10.39
N ASN A 87 -18.11 -0.92 -9.44
CA ASN A 87 -18.66 -0.25 -8.26
C ASN A 87 -18.35 1.25 -8.21
N LYS A 88 -17.45 1.78 -9.06
CA LYS A 88 -16.98 3.20 -9.12
C LYS A 88 -16.49 3.81 -7.79
N ILE A 89 -16.50 3.05 -6.71
CA ILE A 89 -16.17 3.47 -5.35
C ILE A 89 -14.75 3.02 -4.99
N THR A 90 -14.37 1.82 -5.42
CA THR A 90 -13.04 1.26 -5.15
C THR A 90 -12.05 1.71 -6.21
N THR A 91 -11.01 2.40 -5.76
CA THR A 91 -9.83 2.74 -6.55
C THR A 91 -8.64 1.93 -6.02
N GLU A 92 -7.88 1.37 -6.94
CA GLU A 92 -6.60 0.73 -6.65
C GLU A 92 -5.48 1.70 -7.01
N LEU A 93 -4.56 1.88 -6.08
CA LEU A 93 -3.24 2.45 -6.31
C LEU A 93 -2.29 1.30 -6.63
N SER A 94 -1.54 1.36 -7.72
CA SER A 94 -0.59 0.28 -8.07
C SER A 94 0.64 0.77 -8.83
N PHE A 95 1.76 0.09 -8.63
CA PHE A 95 3.01 0.31 -9.36
C PHE A 95 3.85 -0.96 -9.35
N GLY A 96 4.74 -1.06 -10.33
CA GLY A 96 5.67 -2.17 -10.48
C GLY A 96 7.10 -1.72 -10.67
N GLY A 97 7.98 -2.69 -10.88
CA GLY A 97 9.40 -2.48 -11.05
C GLY A 97 10.13 -2.64 -9.73
N ASN A 98 11.02 -3.63 -9.67
CA ASN A 98 11.61 -4.12 -8.44
C ASN A 98 12.24 -3.00 -7.61
N ARG A 99 12.96 -2.05 -8.24
CA ARG A 99 13.60 -0.93 -7.51
C ARG A 99 12.58 -0.01 -6.83
N GLN A 100 11.44 0.24 -7.46
CA GLN A 100 10.39 1.07 -6.89
C GLN A 100 9.69 0.33 -5.75
N VAL A 101 9.35 -0.94 -5.95
CA VAL A 101 8.72 -1.77 -4.93
C VAL A 101 9.65 -1.92 -3.72
N TYR A 102 10.95 -2.16 -3.95
CA TYR A 102 11.95 -2.25 -2.88
C TYR A 102 12.00 -0.99 -2.03
N LYS A 103 12.16 0.19 -2.67
CA LYS A 103 12.17 1.48 -1.96
C LYS A 103 10.92 1.70 -1.13
N PHE A 104 9.75 1.36 -1.69
CA PHE A 104 8.50 1.48 -0.97
C PHE A 104 8.40 0.54 0.23
N MET A 105 8.75 -0.74 0.08
CA MET A 105 8.71 -1.71 1.18
C MET A 105 9.74 -1.40 2.26
N GLU A 106 10.95 -1.00 1.88
CA GLU A 106 12.00 -0.57 2.80
C GLU A 106 11.54 0.65 3.61
N TRP A 107 10.87 1.61 2.97
CA TRP A 107 10.29 2.76 3.66
C TRP A 107 9.14 2.37 4.60
N LEU A 108 8.22 1.50 4.17
CA LEU A 108 7.10 1.04 4.99
C LEU A 108 7.54 0.27 6.24
N TYR A 109 8.48 -0.67 6.07
CA TYR A 109 8.94 -1.55 7.14
C TYR A 109 10.15 -0.99 7.90
N LYS A 110 10.54 0.27 7.66
CA LYS A 110 11.57 0.94 8.44
C LYS A 110 11.14 1.04 9.92
N ASP A 111 11.99 0.51 10.80
CA ASP A 111 11.78 0.49 12.27
C ASP A 111 10.44 -0.15 12.69
N ALA A 112 9.93 -1.07 11.86
CA ALA A 112 8.68 -1.77 12.06
C ALA A 112 8.78 -2.83 13.17
N THR A 113 8.00 -2.69 14.25
CA THR A 113 7.92 -3.71 15.32
C THR A 113 6.72 -4.66 15.19
N ILE A 114 5.66 -4.24 14.50
CA ILE A 114 4.42 -5.03 14.30
C ILE A 114 4.03 -5.01 12.82
N TYR A 115 3.88 -6.16 12.16
CA TYR A 115 3.52 -6.24 10.74
C TYR A 115 2.93 -7.61 10.39
N ILE A 116 2.32 -7.74 9.21
CA ILE A 116 1.89 -9.04 8.71
C ILE A 116 3.06 -9.78 8.05
N GLN A 117 3.39 -10.95 8.60
CA GLN A 117 4.54 -11.76 8.20
C GLN A 117 4.57 -12.06 6.69
N ARG A 118 3.46 -12.55 6.10
CA ARG A 118 3.40 -12.93 4.68
C ARG A 118 3.80 -11.82 3.69
N LYS A 119 3.61 -10.55 4.06
CA LYS A 119 3.97 -9.40 3.22
C LYS A 119 5.42 -9.02 3.44
N TYR A 120 5.87 -9.10 4.68
CA TYR A 120 7.26 -8.90 5.04
C TYR A 120 8.18 -9.95 4.40
N ASP A 121 7.80 -11.23 4.38
CA ASP A 121 8.57 -12.30 3.75
C ASP A 121 8.83 -12.02 2.27
N LYS A 122 7.80 -11.60 1.52
CA LYS A 122 7.93 -11.18 0.12
C LYS A 122 8.85 -9.97 -0.07
N PHE A 123 8.85 -9.04 0.89
CA PHE A 123 9.81 -7.95 0.89
C PHE A 123 11.24 -8.46 1.08
N ILE A 124 11.45 -9.43 1.97
CA ILE A 124 12.77 -10.06 2.18
C ILE A 124 13.24 -10.81 0.93
N GLU A 125 12.37 -11.57 0.26
CA GLU A 125 12.67 -12.20 -1.04
C GLU A 125 13.11 -11.17 -2.08
N LEU A 126 12.34 -10.08 -2.23
CA LEU A 126 12.69 -8.98 -3.12
C LEU A 126 14.04 -8.35 -2.74
N LYS A 127 14.30 -8.13 -1.44
CA LYS A 127 15.56 -7.56 -0.95
C LYS A 127 16.76 -8.45 -1.29
N GLN A 128 16.60 -9.77 -1.23
CA GLN A 128 17.65 -10.71 -1.60
C GLN A 128 17.97 -10.67 -3.11
N SER A 129 17.01 -10.33 -3.96
CA SER A 129 17.22 -10.21 -5.43
C SER A 129 18.09 -9.02 -5.87
N PHE A 130 18.46 -8.11 -4.94
CA PHE A 130 19.34 -6.97 -5.18
C PHE A 130 20.79 -7.18 -4.75
N LYS A 131 21.10 -8.34 -4.15
CA LYS A 131 22.48 -8.74 -3.86
C LYS A 131 23.16 -9.22 -5.14
#